data_AF-A0A7S3NRM0-F1
#
_entry.id   AF-A0A7S3NRM0-F1
#
_cell.length_a   1.000
_cell.length_b   1.000
_cell.length_c   1.000
_cell.angle_alpha   90.00
_cell.angle_beta   90.00
_cell.angle_gamma   90.00
#
_symmetry.space_group_name_H-M   'P 1'
#
loop_
_entity.id
_entity.type
_entity.pdbx_description
1 polymer ?
#
loop_
_entity_poly.entity_id
_entity_poly.type
_entity_poly.pdbx_seq_one_letter_code
_entity_poly.pdbx_strand_id
1 'polypeptide(L)'
;NILKGFRKGELTIFTGPTGSGKTTFLSQLSLDFLERGIPTLWGSFEVKNEILASTMIQQYSKNDTAKMTKNDLKDIIEEMGDLPLYFMKFFGSTDLDVLFNTLDYAVYTYDIGHIVLDNLQFMISGQ
;
A
#
# COMPACT_ATOMS: atom_id res chain seq x y z
N ASN A 1 3.16 2.20 25.36
CA ASN A 1 2.82 3.08 24.21
C ASN A 1 3.96 4.05 23.93
N ILE A 2 4.90 3.68 23.05
CA ILE A 2 6.07 4.51 22.72
C ILE A 2 5.71 5.57 21.65
N LEU A 3 5.08 5.17 20.55
CA LEU A 3 4.80 6.07 19.42
C LEU A 3 3.46 6.83 19.55
N LYS A 4 2.48 6.24 20.26
CA LYS A 4 1.08 6.69 20.34
C LYS A 4 0.35 6.74 18.99
N GLY A 5 0.80 5.96 18.00
CA GLY A 5 0.21 5.87 16.66
C GLY A 5 0.85 6.82 15.65
N PHE A 6 0.32 6.82 14.43
CA PHE A 6 0.70 7.71 13.34
C PHE A 6 -0.19 8.96 13.36
N ARG A 7 0.40 10.16 13.28
CA ARG A 7 -0.37 11.41 13.22
C ARG A 7 -0.41 11.94 11.79
N LYS A 8 -1.51 12.64 11.46
CA LYS A 8 -1.65 13.31 10.16
C LYS A 8 -0.49 14.29 9.95
N GLY A 9 0.14 14.23 8.78
CA GLY A 9 1.28 15.08 8.40
C GLY A 9 2.65 14.56 8.85
N GLU A 10 2.72 13.46 9.60
CA GLU A 10 4.02 12.85 9.96
C GLU A 10 4.58 12.00 8.82
N LEU A 11 5.88 12.13 8.58
CA LEU A 11 6.65 11.20 7.76
C LEU A 11 7.26 10.12 8.65
N THR A 12 6.94 8.85 8.38
CA THR A 12 7.59 7.72 9.05
C THR A 12 8.46 6.96 8.06
N ILE A 13 9.72 6.72 8.45
CA ILE A 13 10.65 5.91 7.67
C ILE A 13 10.68 4.50 8.25
N PHE A 14 10.35 3.51 7.40
CA PHE A 14 10.47 2.10 7.73
C PHE A 14 11.66 1.49 6.97
N THR A 15 12.69 1.06 7.69
CA THR A 15 13.96 0.60 7.11
C THR A 15 14.40 -0.74 7.68
N GLY A 16 15.21 -1.48 6.91
CA GLY A 16 15.68 -2.82 7.22
C GLY A 16 16.27 -3.50 5.97
N PRO A 17 17.04 -4.58 6.14
CA PRO A 17 17.72 -5.26 5.03
C PRO A 17 16.71 -5.83 4.01
N THR A 18 17.17 -6.13 2.79
CA THR A 18 16.35 -6.81 1.78
C THR A 18 15.86 -8.15 2.31
N GLY A 19 14.61 -8.51 2.02
CA GLY A 19 14.00 -9.76 2.50
C GLY A 19 13.58 -9.77 3.98
N SER A 20 13.72 -8.66 4.71
CA SER A 20 13.27 -8.57 6.11
C SER A 20 11.75 -8.47 6.31
N GLY A 21 10.96 -8.46 5.22
CA GLY A 21 9.49 -8.40 5.29
C GLY A 21 8.90 -7.00 5.39
N LYS A 22 9.62 -5.94 4.96
CA LYS A 22 9.14 -4.55 5.02
C LYS A 22 7.83 -4.32 4.26
N THR A 23 7.79 -4.69 2.99
CA THR A 23 6.60 -4.56 2.15
C THR A 23 5.45 -5.38 2.72
N THR A 24 5.72 -6.59 3.21
CA THR A 24 4.73 -7.43 3.90
C THR A 24 4.14 -6.74 5.12
N PHE A 25 4.98 -6.13 5.96
CA PHE A 25 4.54 -5.39 7.14
C PHE A 25 3.71 -4.16 6.78
N LEU A 26 4.19 -3.33 5.84
CA LEU A 26 3.47 -2.14 5.39
C LEU A 26 2.13 -2.49 4.73
N SER A 27 2.09 -3.58 3.98
CA SER A 27 0.86 -4.13 3.37
C SER A 27 -0.14 -4.54 4.44
N GLN A 28 0.30 -5.25 5.49
CA GLN A 28 -0.58 -5.60 6.61
C GLN A 28 -1.09 -4.36 7.35
N LEU A 29 -0.21 -3.40 7.65
CA LEU A 29 -0.59 -2.14 8.29
C LEU A 29 -1.60 -1.34 7.44
N SER A 30 -1.47 -1.41 6.12
CA SER A 30 -2.42 -0.77 5.21
C SER A 30 -3.80 -1.42 5.27
N LEU A 31 -3.88 -2.76 5.31
CA LEU A 31 -5.15 -3.47 5.50
C LEU A 31 -5.83 -3.06 6.81
N ASP A 32 -5.06 -2.92 7.89
CA ASP A 32 -5.58 -2.44 9.17
C ASP A 32 -6.18 -1.02 9.07
N PHE A 33 -5.57 -0.13 8.27
CA PHE A 33 -6.13 1.21 8.01
C PHE A 33 -7.38 1.15 7.13
N LEU A 34 -7.38 0.30 6.12
CA LEU A 34 -8.52 0.09 5.21
C LEU A 34 -9.74 -0.46 5.95
N GLU A 35 -9.57 -1.46 6.82
CA GLU A 35 -10.64 -2.01 7.67
C GLU A 35 -11.26 -0.94 8.60
N ARG A 36 -10.53 0.14 8.90
CA ARG A 36 -11.00 1.30 9.67
C ARG A 36 -11.58 2.42 8.80
N GLY A 37 -11.67 2.21 7.49
CA GLY A 37 -12.19 3.17 6.53
C GLY A 37 -11.24 4.33 6.24
N ILE A 38 -9.93 4.16 6.44
CA ILE A 38 -8.92 5.19 6.11
C ILE A 38 -8.46 4.97 4.65
N PRO A 39 -8.76 5.89 3.72
CA PRO A 39 -8.34 5.75 2.33
C PRO A 39 -6.82 5.71 2.23
N THR A 40 -6.31 4.67 1.58
CA THR A 40 -4.87 4.36 1.54
C THR A 40 -4.37 4.29 0.11
N LEU A 41 -3.31 5.04 -0.18
CA LEU A 41 -2.64 5.07 -1.49
C LEU A 41 -1.29 4.35 -1.43
N TRP A 42 -1.05 3.46 -2.38
CA TRP A 42 0.23 2.78 -2.57
C TRP A 42 0.96 3.26 -3.83
N GLY A 43 2.16 3.79 -3.63
CA GLY A 43 3.20 3.96 -4.65
C GLY A 43 4.22 2.83 -4.53
N SER A 44 3.99 1.72 -5.21
CA SER A 44 4.88 0.55 -5.21
C SER A 44 5.84 0.61 -6.39
N PHE A 45 7.06 1.09 -6.16
CA PHE A 45 8.11 1.27 -7.16
C PHE A 45 9.01 0.05 -7.33
N GLU A 46 9.08 -0.84 -6.34
CA GLU A 46 9.89 -2.07 -6.39
C GLU A 46 9.05 -3.29 -6.84
N VAL A 47 7.82 -3.41 -6.33
CA VAL A 47 6.93 -4.56 -6.57
C VAL A 47 5.78 -4.16 -7.48
N LYS A 48 5.38 -5.02 -8.41
CA LYS A 48 4.21 -4.73 -9.26
C LYS A 48 2.91 -4.75 -8.47
N ASN A 49 1.97 -3.87 -8.83
CA ASN A 49 0.66 -3.77 -8.16
C ASN A 49 -0.09 -5.10 -8.13
N GLU A 50 0.02 -5.95 -9.15
CA GLU A 50 -0.64 -7.26 -9.19
C GLU A 50 -0.07 -8.22 -8.13
N ILE A 51 1.25 -8.16 -7.90
CA ILE A 51 1.94 -8.97 -6.89
C ILE A 51 1.60 -8.46 -5.49
N LEU A 52 1.60 -7.13 -5.32
CA LEU A 52 1.21 -6.49 -4.07
C LEU A 52 -0.26 -6.78 -3.71
N ALA A 53 -1.17 -6.65 -4.67
CA ALA A 53 -2.59 -6.96 -4.47
C ALA A 53 -2.81 -8.43 -4.12
N SER A 54 -2.11 -9.36 -4.79
CA SER A 54 -2.14 -10.78 -4.44
C SER A 54 -1.67 -11.04 -2.98
N THR A 55 -0.61 -10.35 -2.56
CA THR A 55 -0.11 -10.40 -1.17
C THR A 55 -1.15 -9.86 -0.18
N MET A 56 -1.79 -8.73 -0.51
CA MET A 56 -2.86 -8.13 0.30
C MET A 56 -4.08 -9.06 0.41
N ILE A 57 -4.49 -9.73 -0.67
CA ILE A 57 -5.58 -10.72 -0.65
C ILE A 57 -5.25 -11.87 0.30
N GLN A 58 -4.01 -12.38 0.25
CA GLN A 58 -3.57 -13.44 1.16
C GLN A 58 -3.54 -12.98 2.62
N GLN A 59 -3.15 -11.73 2.88
CA GLN A 59 -3.14 -11.17 4.24
C GLN A 59 -4.57 -10.92 4.75
N TYR A 60 -5.44 -10.39 3.90
CA TYR A 60 -6.82 -10.07 4.23
C TYR A 60 -7.66 -11.34 4.48
N SER A 61 -7.41 -12.42 3.73
CA SER A 61 -8.12 -13.69 3.90
C SER A 61 -7.91 -14.33 5.28
N LYS A 62 -6.84 -13.95 6.00
CA LYS A 62 -6.42 -14.48 7.31
C LYS A 62 -6.23 -16.01 7.30
N ASN A 63 -6.19 -16.63 6.13
CA ASN A 63 -6.19 -18.06 5.90
C ASN A 63 -5.26 -18.41 4.72
N ASP A 64 -4.89 -19.69 4.64
CA ASP A 64 -4.11 -20.19 3.51
C ASP A 64 -4.95 -20.19 2.23
N THR A 65 -4.71 -19.21 1.35
CA THR A 65 -5.42 -19.04 0.08
C THR A 65 -5.25 -20.24 -0.85
N ALA A 66 -4.20 -21.05 -0.68
CA ALA A 66 -4.02 -22.29 -1.45
C ALA A 66 -5.07 -23.37 -1.13
N LYS A 67 -5.75 -23.26 0.02
CA LYS A 67 -6.81 -24.17 0.46
C LYS A 67 -8.21 -23.64 0.18
N MET A 68 -8.32 -22.42 -0.31
CA MET A 68 -9.60 -21.76 -0.57
C MET A 68 -10.18 -22.19 -1.91
N THR A 69 -11.51 -22.26 -1.99
CA THR A 69 -12.20 -22.47 -3.25
C THR A 69 -12.19 -21.18 -4.08
N LYS A 70 -12.54 -21.31 -5.38
CA LYS A 70 -12.69 -20.13 -6.24
C LYS A 70 -13.78 -19.17 -5.76
N ASN A 71 -14.82 -19.68 -5.11
CA ASN A 71 -15.91 -18.85 -4.59
C ASN A 71 -15.44 -18.08 -3.35
N ASP A 72 -14.73 -18.73 -2.42
CA ASP A 72 -14.16 -18.03 -1.25
C ASP A 72 -13.23 -16.89 -1.67
N LEU A 73 -12.39 -17.12 -2.68
CA LEU A 73 -11.51 -16.07 -3.22
C LEU A 73 -12.30 -14.95 -3.91
N LYS A 74 -13.41 -15.29 -4.58
CA LYS A 74 -14.27 -14.29 -5.23
C LYS A 74 -14.92 -13.39 -4.18
N ASP A 75 -15.46 -13.96 -3.11
CA ASP A 75 -16.10 -13.23 -2.03
C ASP A 75 -15.09 -12.27 -1.36
N ILE A 76 -13.87 -12.73 -1.09
CA ILE A 76 -12.79 -11.89 -0.56
C ILE A 76 -12.44 -10.73 -1.50
N ILE A 77 -12.32 -11.00 -2.79
CA ILE A 77 -11.99 -9.96 -3.77
C ILE A 77 -13.13 -8.93 -3.87
N GLU A 78 -14.38 -9.37 -3.80
CA GLU A 78 -15.55 -8.49 -3.77
C GLU A 78 -15.54 -7.61 -2.51
N GLU A 79 -15.31 -8.19 -1.32
CA GLU A 79 -15.16 -7.43 -0.06
C GLU A 79 -14.00 -6.43 -0.12
N MET A 80 -12.85 -6.84 -0.64
CA MET A 80 -11.70 -5.94 -0.81
C MET A 80 -11.96 -4.84 -1.84
N GLY A 81 -12.84 -5.09 -2.82
CA GLY A 81 -13.25 -4.11 -3.82
C GLY A 81 -14.00 -2.91 -3.23
N ASP A 82 -14.60 -3.07 -2.06
CA ASP A 82 -15.28 -2.00 -1.33
C ASP A 82 -14.33 -1.20 -0.42
N LEU A 83 -13.08 -1.66 -0.23
CA LEU A 83 -12.09 -0.94 0.58
C LEU A 83 -11.54 0.28 -0.17
N PRO A 84 -11.25 1.40 0.51
CA PRO A 84 -10.73 2.62 -0.11
C PRO A 84 -9.22 2.51 -0.41
N LEU A 85 -8.83 1.50 -1.19
CA LEU A 85 -7.45 1.19 -1.56
C LEU A 85 -7.16 1.66 -2.98
N TYR A 86 -6.10 2.45 -3.13
CA TYR A 86 -5.67 3.03 -4.39
C TYR A 86 -4.23 2.65 -4.69
N PHE A 87 -3.92 2.42 -5.97
CA PHE A 87 -2.57 2.15 -6.45
C PHE A 87 -2.15 3.19 -7.49
N MET A 88 -0.94 3.70 -7.33
CA MET A 88 -0.29 4.52 -8.35
C MET A 88 0.18 3.62 -9.49
N LYS A 89 0.10 4.10 -10.73
CA LYS A 89 0.54 3.36 -11.93
C LYS A 89 1.98 3.70 -12.32
N PHE A 90 2.86 3.92 -11.33
CA PHE A 90 4.25 4.24 -11.59
C PHE A 90 5.11 2.98 -11.56
N PHE A 91 5.84 2.75 -12.64
CA PHE A 91 6.85 1.70 -12.75
C PHE A 91 8.17 2.35 -13.16
N GLY A 92 9.21 2.22 -12.33
CA GLY A 92 10.54 2.78 -12.60
C GLY A 92 10.73 4.23 -12.16
N SER A 93 11.77 4.89 -12.72
CA SER A 93 12.12 6.28 -12.41
C SER A 93 10.98 7.22 -12.81
N THR A 94 10.36 7.85 -11.82
CA THR A 94 9.32 8.88 -12.01
C THR A 94 9.88 10.21 -11.57
N ASP A 95 9.63 11.26 -12.35
CA ASP A 95 9.97 12.62 -11.97
C ASP A 95 9.32 12.99 -10.62
N LEU A 96 10.10 13.55 -9.70
CA LEU A 96 9.64 13.85 -8.33
C LEU A 96 8.52 14.89 -8.33
N ASP A 97 8.53 15.87 -9.22
CA ASP A 97 7.47 16.88 -9.32
C ASP A 97 6.16 16.22 -9.80
N VAL A 98 6.25 15.29 -10.76
CA VAL A 98 5.09 14.50 -11.19
C VAL A 98 4.54 13.65 -10.05
N LEU A 99 5.41 13.05 -9.24
CA LEU A 99 5.00 12.28 -8.08
C LEU A 99 4.26 13.16 -7.07
N PHE A 100 4.84 14.28 -6.63
CA PHE A 100 4.23 15.16 -5.64
C PHE A 100 2.88 15.70 -6.12
N ASN A 101 2.77 16.13 -7.37
CA ASN A 101 1.50 16.54 -7.95
C ASN A 101 0.45 15.43 -7.94
N THR A 102 0.87 14.17 -8.15
CA THR A 102 -0.03 13.02 -8.08
C THR A 102 -0.50 12.75 -6.64
N LEU A 103 0.39 12.88 -5.66
CA LEU A 103 0.04 12.74 -4.25
C LEU A 103 -0.94 13.83 -3.80
N ASP A 104 -0.69 15.08 -4.15
CA ASP A 104 -1.57 16.22 -3.82
C ASP A 104 -2.96 16.03 -4.45
N TYR A 105 -3.01 15.65 -5.73
CA TYR A 105 -4.26 15.34 -6.41
C TYR A 105 -5.02 14.20 -5.72
N ALA A 106 -4.32 13.14 -5.32
CA ALA A 106 -4.94 11.99 -4.69
C ALA A 106 -5.53 12.34 -3.31
N VAL A 107 -4.78 13.09 -2.49
CA VAL A 107 -5.27 13.60 -1.20
C VAL A 107 -6.50 14.47 -1.39
N TYR A 108 -6.48 15.40 -2.35
CA TYR A 108 -7.59 16.30 -2.61
C TYR A 108 -8.84 15.59 -3.15
N THR A 109 -8.68 14.64 -4.07
CA THR A 109 -9.78 14.03 -4.82
C THR A 109 -10.38 12.82 -4.13
N TYR A 110 -9.53 11.99 -3.51
CA TYR A 110 -9.93 10.70 -2.92
C TYR A 110 -9.86 10.70 -1.38
N ASP A 111 -9.62 11.86 -0.77
CA ASP A 111 -9.48 12.03 0.69
C ASP A 111 -8.46 11.05 1.30
N ILE A 112 -7.33 10.86 0.60
CA ILE A 112 -6.27 9.94 1.04
C ILE A 112 -5.76 10.33 2.42
N GLY A 113 -5.95 9.44 3.39
CA GLY A 113 -5.52 9.62 4.78
C GLY A 113 -4.17 8.96 5.10
N HIS A 114 -3.74 8.00 4.28
CA HIS A 114 -2.48 7.29 4.44
C HIS A 114 -1.81 7.02 3.07
N ILE A 115 -0.51 7.29 2.97
CA ILE A 115 0.27 7.08 1.74
C ILE A 115 1.46 6.18 2.08
N VAL A 116 1.66 5.14 1.29
CA VAL A 116 2.86 4.28 1.34
C VAL A 116 3.66 4.47 0.05
N LEU A 117 4.94 4.83 0.20
CA LEU A 117 5.91 4.89 -0.91
C LEU A 117 6.98 3.82 -0.69
N ASP A 118 6.95 2.76 -1.49
CA ASP A 118 7.84 1.59 -1.35
C ASP A 118 8.44 1.22 -2.71
N ASN A 119 9.72 1.48 -3.03
CA ASN A 119 10.82 1.89 -2.18
C ASN A 119 11.44 3.21 -2.68
N LEU A 120 11.75 4.13 -1.75
CA LEU A 120 12.27 5.47 -2.02
C LEU A 120 13.55 5.49 -2.87
N GLN A 121 14.36 4.43 -2.84
CA GLN A 121 15.59 4.33 -3.63
C GLN A 121 15.35 4.49 -5.15
N PHE A 122 14.23 3.96 -5.66
CA PHE A 122 13.87 4.05 -7.08
C PHE A 122 13.30 5.43 -7.45
N MET A 123 12.81 6.18 -6.47
CA MET A 123 12.35 7.55 -6.67
C MET A 123 13.53 8.52 -6.83
N ILE A 124 14.66 8.26 -6.19
CA ILE A 124 15.79 9.18 -6.10
C ILE A 124 16.89 8.85 -7.13
N SER A 125 16.93 7.63 -7.66
CA SER A 125 17.96 7.17 -8.61
C SER A 125 17.89 7.79 -10.02
N GLY A 126 17.04 8.79 -10.24
CA GLY A 126 16.97 9.59 -11.46
C GLY A 126 17.88 10.83 -11.48
N GLN A 127 18.74 11.00 -10.46
CA GLN A 127 19.83 11.98 -10.44
C GLN A 127 21.17 11.36 -10.86
#